data_AF-A0A3D5DDC4-F1
#
_entry.id   AF-A0A3D5DDC4-F1
#
_cell.length_a   1.000
_cell.length_b   1.000
_cell.length_c   1.000
_cell.angle_alpha   90.00
_cell.angle_beta   90.00
_cell.angle_gamma   90.00
#
_symmetry.space_group_name_H-M   'P 1'
#
loop_
_entity.id
_entity.type
_entity.pdbx_description
1 polymer ?
#
loop_
_entity_poly.entity_id
_entity_poly.type
_entity_poly.pdbx_seq_one_letter_code
_entity_poly.pdbx_strand_id
1 'polypeptide(L)' 'MVFQKPNPFPKSIYENVAYGLRIQGIKNRRVLDTAVERSLRAAALWEEVKDRIHETALSLSGGQQQRLV' A
#
# COMPACT_ATOMS: atom_id res chain seq x y z
N MET A 1 -24.09 -6.10 11.92
CA MET A 1 -23.37 -5.33 10.89
C MET A 1 -22.23 -6.21 10.39
N VAL A 2 -22.16 -6.52 9.09
CA VAL A 2 -21.06 -7.32 8.51
C VAL A 2 -19.94 -6.35 8.15
N PHE A 3 -18.86 -6.35 8.94
CA PHE A 3 -17.66 -5.61 8.58
C PHE A 3 -16.90 -6.42 7.54
N GLN A 4 -16.71 -5.85 6.35
CA GLN A 4 -15.80 -6.43 5.38
C GLN A 4 -14.39 -6.40 5.96
N LYS A 5 -13.74 -7.56 6.00
CA LYS A 5 -12.33 -7.63 6.37
C LYS A 5 -11.51 -7.11 5.18
N PRO A 6 -10.58 -6.16 5.39
CA PRO A 6 -9.65 -5.77 4.36
C PRO A 6 -8.79 -6.98 3.95
N ASN A 7 -8.54 -7.14 2.65
CA ASN A 7 -7.78 -8.26 2.09
C ASN A 7 -6.61 -7.76 1.24
N PRO A 8 -5.54 -7.22 1.87
CA PRO A 8 -4.32 -6.85 1.15
C PRO A 8 -3.64 -8.10 0.59
N PHE A 9 -2.93 -7.93 -0.52
CA PHE A 9 -2.13 -9.01 -1.11
C PHE A 9 -1.01 -9.44 -0.15
N PRO A 10 -0.60 -10.73 -0.19
CA PRO A 10 0.55 -11.24 0.56
C PRO A 10 1.88 -10.76 -0.06
N LYS A 11 2.03 -9.44 -0.13
CA LYS A 11 3.15 -8.69 -0.69
C LYS A 11 3.48 -7.54 0.25
N SER A 12 4.54 -6.79 -0.04
CA SER A 12 4.86 -5.62 0.78
C SER A 12 3.82 -4.51 0.65
N ILE A 13 3.86 -3.56 1.58
CA ILE A 13 3.00 -2.36 1.56
C ILE A 13 3.20 -1.60 0.25
N TYR A 14 4.47 -1.40 -0.15
CA TYR A 14 4.81 -0.79 -1.44
C TYR A 14 4.16 -1.51 -2.61
N GLU A 15 4.29 -2.83 -2.64
CA GLU A 15 3.81 -3.66 -3.74
C GLU A 15 2.29 -3.68 -3.84
N ASN A 16 1.58 -3.58 -2.72
CA ASN A 16 0.12 -3.45 -2.70
C ASN A 16 -0.34 -2.17 -3.39
N VAL A 17 0.33 -1.04 -3.12
CA VAL A 17 -0.01 0.26 -3.72
C VAL A 17 0.45 0.36 -5.17
N ALA A 18 1.66 -0.12 -5.47
CA ALA A 18 2.24 -0.07 -6.82
C ALA A 18 1.61 -1.07 -7.80
N TYR A 19 0.83 -2.05 -7.31
CA TYR A 19 0.35 -3.18 -8.10
C TYR A 19 -0.40 -2.75 -9.36
N GLY A 20 -1.34 -1.81 -9.24
CA GLY A 20 -2.13 -1.31 -10.37
C GLY A 20 -1.28 -0.68 -11.46
N LEU A 21 -0.30 0.16 -11.09
CA LEU A 21 0.61 0.81 -12.02
C LEU A 21 1.53 -0.20 -12.71
N ARG A 22 1.97 -1.24 -11.98
CA ARG A 22 2.77 -2.33 -12.56
C ARG A 22 1.99 -3.18 -13.54
N ILE A 23 0.71 -3.46 -13.28
CA ILE A 23 -0.17 -4.14 -14.24
C ILE A 23 -0.30 -3.31 -15.53
N GLN A 24 -0.37 -1.98 -15.41
CA GLN A 24 -0.37 -1.05 -16.54
C GLN A 24 0.98 -0.96 -17.28
N GLY A 25 1.99 -1.74 -16.88
CA GLY A 25 3.30 -1.79 -17.52
C GLY A 25 4.26 -0.68 -17.09
N ILE A 26 3.92 0.12 -16.07
CA ILE A 26 4.82 1.17 -15.57
C ILE A 26 5.94 0.51 -14.76
N LYS A 27 7.16 0.60 -15.28
CA LYS A 27 8.37 0.03 -14.66
C LYS A 27 9.33 1.10 -14.12
N ASN A 28 9.07 2.38 -14.40
CA ASN A 28 9.94 3.46 -13.95
C ASN A 28 9.86 3.60 -12.43
N ARG A 29 10.96 3.27 -11.74
CA ARG A 29 11.03 3.30 -10.29
C ARG A 29 10.69 4.66 -9.67
N ARG A 30 11.19 5.77 -10.25
CA ARG A 30 10.91 7.12 -9.72
C ARG A 30 9.41 7.47 -9.78
N VAL A 31 8.76 7.05 -10.86
CA VAL A 31 7.32 7.24 -11.05
C VAL A 31 6.54 6.43 -10.02
N LEU A 32 6.91 5.16 -9.83
CA LEU A 32 6.28 4.29 -8.84
C LEU A 32 6.47 4.81 -7.42
N ASP A 33 7.69 5.22 -7.04
CA ASP A 33 7.99 5.73 -5.70
C ASP A 33 7.16 6.98 -5.38
N THR A 34 7.08 7.92 -6.33
CA THR A 34 6.29 9.14 -6.18
C THR A 34 4.81 8.84 -6.07
N ALA A 35 4.29 7.92 -6.90
CA ALA A 35 2.89 7.54 -6.86
C ALA A 35 2.52 6.83 -5.56
N VAL A 36 3.37 5.91 -5.09
CA VAL A 36 3.17 5.18 -3.84
C VAL A 36 3.16 6.13 -2.65
N GLU A 37 4.15 7.02 -2.55
CA GLU A 37 4.20 8.01 -1.46
C GLU A 37 2.95 8.90 -1.47
N ARG A 38 2.55 9.42 -2.64
CA ARG A 38 1.36 10.25 -2.77
C ARG A 38 0.09 9.51 -2.34
N SER A 39 -0.09 8.26 -2.76
CA SER A 39 -1.25 7.44 -2.38
C SER A 39 -1.28 7.17 -0.87
N LEU A 40 -0.14 6.80 -0.28
CA LEU A 40 -0.05 6.56 1.16
C LEU A 40 -0.28 7.82 2.00
N ARG A 41 0.16 8.99 1.53
CA ARG A 41 -0.14 10.28 2.17
C ARG A 41 -1.62 10.63 2.08
N ALA A 42 -2.25 10.39 0.91
CA ALA A 42 -3.68 10.61 0.72
C ALA A 42 -4.54 9.69 1.61
N ALA A 43 -4.07 8.47 1.86
CA ALA A 43 -4.68 7.53 2.80
C ALA A 43 -4.33 7.80 4.28
N ALA A 44 -3.60 8.89 4.58
CA ALA A 44 -3.08 9.21 5.92
C ALA A 44 -2.31 8.05 6.58
N LEU A 45 -1.63 7.23 5.77
CA LEU A 45 -0.93 6.02 6.22
C LEU A 45 0.60 6.19 6.17
N TRP A 46 1.09 7.14 5.38
CA TRP A 46 2.52 7.32 5.09
C TRP A 46 3.41 7.38 6.35
N GLU A 47 3.07 8.23 7.33
CA GLU A 47 3.90 8.39 8.53
C GLU A 47 3.97 7.11 9.38
N GLU A 48 3.01 6.20 9.25
CA GLU A 48 2.95 4.94 10.01
C GLU A 48 3.69 3.77 9.32
N VAL A 49 4.01 3.92 8.03
CA VAL A 49 4.53 2.82 7.19
C VAL A 49 5.80 3.15 6.44
N LYS A 50 6.21 4.42 6.32
CA LYS A 50 7.37 4.86 5.51
C LYS A 50 8.65 4.06 5.82
N ASP A 51 8.93 3.81 7.09
CA ASP A 51 10.17 3.14 7.53
C ASP A 51 10.12 1.61 7.34
N ARG A 52 8.92 1.07 7.07
CA ARG A 52 8.64 -0.37 6.90
C ARG A 52 7.86 -0.67 5.64
N ILE A 53 7.92 0.20 4.63
CA ILE A 53 7.11 0.11 3.41
C ILE A 53 7.43 -1.14 2.58
N HIS A 54 8.60 -1.73 2.81
CA HIS A 54 9.05 -2.97 2.17
C HIS A 54 8.68 -4.23 2.97
N GLU A 55 8.13 -4.09 4.18
CA GLU A 55 7.57 -5.20 4.94
C GLU A 55 6.21 -5.63 4.39
N THR A 56 5.79 -6.85 4.75
CA THR A 56 4.50 -7.43 4.34
C THR A 56 3.31 -6.59 4.78
N ALA A 57 2.35 -6.35 3.89
CA ALA A 57 1.10 -5.64 4.21
C ALA A 57 0.22 -6.40 5.21
N LEU A 58 0.44 -7.70 5.39
CA LEU A 58 -0.28 -8.53 6.36
C LEU A 58 0.10 -8.20 7.82
N SER A 59 1.25 -7.55 8.07
CA SER A 59 1.66 -7.14 9.42
C SER A 59 0.96 -5.85 9.89
N LEU A 60 0.24 -5.16 9.00
CA LEU A 60 -0.52 -3.97 9.32
C LEU A 60 -1.71 -4.29 10.23
N SER A 61 -2.05 -3.36 11.12
CA SER A 61 -3.27 -3.46 11.93
C SER A 61 -4.52 -3.43 11.04
N GLY A 62 -5.66 -3.93 11.53
CA GLY A 62 -6.90 -3.94 10.74
C GLY A 62 -7.32 -2.56 10.20
N GLY A 63 -7.14 -1.49 11.00
CA GLY A 63 -7.42 -0.12 10.56
C GLY A 63 -6.40 0.43 9.56
N GLN A 64 -5.14 -0.03 9.61
CA GLN A 64 -4.15 0.27 8.58
C GLN A 64 -4.45 -0.47 7.28
N GLN A 65 -4.85 -1.75 7.38
CA GLN A 65 -5.25 -2.56 6.23
C GLN A 65 -6.48 -1.96 5.53
N GLN A 66 -7.47 -1.47 6.26
CA GLN A 66 -8.65 -0.78 5.70
C GLN A 66 -8.31 0.47 4.89
N ARG A 67 -7.20 1.15 5.20
CA ARG A 67 -6.73 2.33 4.48
C ARG A 67 -5.81 1.99 3.29
N LEU A 68 -5.26 0.77 3.27
CA LEU A 68 -4.37 0.30 2.21
C LEU A 68 -5.13 -0.29 1.02
N VAL A 69 -6.29 -0.93 1.28
CA VAL A 69 -7.10 -1.64 0.27
C VAL A 69 -8.03 -0.75 -0.52
#